data_AF-A0A955FEN8-F1
#
_entry.id   AF-A0A955FEN8-F1
#
_cell.length_a   1.000
_cell.length_b   1.000
_cell.length_c   1.000
_cell.angle_alpha   90.00
_cell.angle_beta   90.00
_cell.angle_gamma   90.00
#
_symmetry.space_group_name_H-M   'P 1'
#
loop_
_entity.id
_entity.type
_entity.pdbx_description
1 polymer ?
#
loop_
_entity_poly.entity_id
_entity_poly.type
_entity_poly.pdbx_seq_one_letter_code
_entity_poly.pdbx_strand_id
1 'polypeptide(L)'
;MINENWIFLGALFSLVGGLSYVRDILRGKARPNLVTWYIFMLAPMIAFASMISQGVGFRQSLLTFMVGFNPLMIAVTGTFFTKHPKWKITRFDVYCGALSLLGLALWGITREGNVAIALSIAADFLAFIPTIVKGYRYPDTESPWLFMFGLANATI
;
A
#
# COMPACT_ATOMS: atom_id res chain seq x y z
N MET A 1 18.60 21.79 -6.22
CA MET A 1 17.68 20.83 -6.89
C MET A 1 18.09 19.44 -6.46
N ILE A 2 17.14 18.63 -5.96
CA ILE A 2 17.41 17.24 -5.55
C ILE A 2 17.75 16.43 -6.81
N ASN A 3 18.71 15.51 -6.71
CA ASN A 3 19.15 14.71 -7.85
C ASN A 3 18.05 13.72 -8.29
N GLU A 4 17.64 13.71 -9.55
CA GLU A 4 16.58 12.80 -10.05
C GLU A 4 16.92 11.31 -9.86
N ASN A 5 18.20 10.97 -9.67
CA ASN A 5 18.62 9.59 -9.44
C ASN A 5 18.13 9.02 -8.09
N TRP A 6 17.69 9.86 -7.14
CA TRP A 6 17.07 9.39 -5.88
C TRP A 6 15.83 8.52 -6.11
N ILE A 7 15.16 8.68 -7.25
CA ILE A 7 14.02 7.83 -7.67
C ILE A 7 14.41 6.35 -7.71
N PHE A 8 15.61 6.00 -8.20
CA PHE A 8 16.05 4.60 -8.25
C PHE A 8 16.32 4.04 -6.86
N LEU A 9 16.87 4.86 -5.96
CA LEU A 9 17.12 4.44 -4.60
C LEU A 9 15.80 4.19 -3.86
N GLY A 10 14.82 5.09 -4.02
CA GLY A 10 13.50 4.90 -3.43
C GLY A 10 12.75 3.71 -4.00
N ALA A 11 12.86 3.46 -5.32
CA ALA A 11 12.30 2.28 -5.95
C ALA A 11 12.95 0.99 -5.42
N LEU A 12 14.27 1.02 -5.18
CA LEU A 12 15.01 -0.09 -4.58
C LEU A 12 14.56 -0.35 -3.13
N PHE A 13 14.46 0.69 -2.30
CA PHE A 13 13.96 0.55 -0.93
C PHE A 13 12.53 0.00 -0.88
N SER A 14 11.67 0.51 -1.76
CA SER A 14 10.31 0.01 -1.93
C SER A 14 10.34 -1.49 -2.26
N LEU A 15 11.07 -1.87 -3.33
CA LEU A 15 11.12 -3.26 -3.77
C LEU A 15 11.70 -4.21 -2.70
N VAL A 16 12.79 -3.82 -2.04
CA VAL A 16 13.40 -4.63 -0.97
C VAL A 16 12.44 -4.79 0.21
N GLY A 17 11.75 -3.71 0.61
CA GLY A 17 10.71 -3.77 1.63
C GLY A 17 9.59 -4.72 1.26
N GLY A 18 9.03 -4.61 0.04
CA GLY A 18 7.96 -5.47 -0.45
C GLY A 18 8.36 -6.94 -0.52
N LEU A 19 9.55 -7.23 -1.07
CA LEU A 19 10.09 -8.59 -1.15
C LEU A 19 10.38 -9.19 0.22
N SER A 20 10.82 -8.39 1.19
CA SER A 20 11.02 -8.85 2.57
C SER A 20 9.70 -9.32 3.19
N TYR A 21 8.61 -8.57 2.98
CA TYR A 21 7.28 -8.93 3.46
C TYR A 21 6.75 -10.20 2.76
N VAL A 22 6.87 -10.28 1.43
CA VAL A 22 6.50 -11.48 0.64
C VAL A 22 7.25 -12.71 1.15
N ARG A 23 8.56 -12.61 1.38
CA ARG A 23 9.37 -13.70 1.95
C ARG A 23 8.84 -14.13 3.31
N ASP A 24 8.44 -13.20 4.17
CA ASP A 24 7.90 -13.50 5.49
C ASP A 24 6.52 -14.17 5.41
N ILE A 25 5.68 -13.83 4.43
CA ILE A 25 4.42 -14.55 4.15
C ILE A 25 4.72 -16.00 3.78
N LEU A 26 5.60 -16.23 2.81
CA LEU A 26 5.95 -17.57 2.33
C LEU A 26 6.54 -18.46 3.44
N ARG A 27 7.26 -17.84 4.38
CA ARG A 27 7.80 -18.49 5.59
C ARG A 27 6.78 -18.65 6.73
N GLY A 28 5.56 -18.13 6.57
CA GLY A 28 4.50 -18.19 7.59
C GLY A 28 4.73 -17.27 8.80
N LYS A 29 5.69 -16.33 8.71
CA LYS A 29 6.01 -15.33 9.73
C LYS A 29 5.02 -14.16 9.67
N ALA A 30 4.86 -13.58 8.48
CA ALA A 30 3.90 -12.52 8.24
C ALA A 30 2.56 -13.08 7.76
N ARG A 31 1.48 -12.41 8.14
CA ARG A 31 0.13 -12.68 7.66
C ARG A 31 -0.41 -11.29 7.36
N PRO A 32 -0.69 -10.87 6.13
CA PRO A 32 -1.17 -9.51 5.85
C PRO A 32 -2.67 -9.33 6.18
N ASN A 33 -3.12 -8.12 6.51
CA ASN A 33 -4.56 -7.81 6.45
C ASN A 33 -4.94 -7.52 4.99
N LEU A 34 -5.52 -8.52 4.31
CA LEU A 34 -5.78 -8.44 2.88
C LEU A 34 -6.63 -7.22 2.49
N VAL A 35 -7.57 -6.77 3.34
CA VAL A 35 -8.39 -5.60 3.04
C VAL A 35 -7.52 -4.34 2.85
N THR A 36 -6.59 -4.09 3.78
CA THR A 36 -5.65 -2.96 3.67
C THR A 36 -4.84 -3.06 2.38
N TRP A 37 -4.20 -4.20 2.14
CA TRP A 37 -3.26 -4.36 1.01
C TRP A 37 -3.95 -4.30 -0.35
N TYR A 38 -5.18 -4.82 -0.48
CA TYR A 38 -5.96 -4.68 -1.71
C TYR A 38 -6.39 -3.24 -1.98
N ILE A 39 -6.62 -2.43 -0.95
CA ILE A 39 -7.02 -1.03 -1.16
C ILE A 39 -5.81 -0.15 -1.45
N PHE A 40 -4.70 -0.37 -0.73
CA PHE A 40 -3.45 0.38 -0.91
C PHE A 40 -2.87 0.28 -2.32
N MET A 41 -3.16 -0.79 -3.06
CA MET A 41 -2.71 -0.88 -4.46
C MET A 41 -3.52 0.01 -5.42
N LEU A 42 -4.76 0.37 -5.09
CA LEU A 42 -5.69 1.00 -6.04
C LEU A 42 -5.26 2.43 -6.40
N ALA A 43 -5.16 3.32 -5.42
CA ALA A 43 -4.88 4.74 -5.69
C ALA A 43 -3.55 4.95 -6.43
N PRO A 44 -2.42 4.33 -6.03
CA PRO A 44 -1.16 4.49 -6.74
C PRO A 44 -1.17 3.85 -8.14
N MET A 45 -1.88 2.74 -8.34
CA MET A 45 -2.03 2.13 -9.67
C MET A 45 -2.87 3.00 -10.61
N ILE A 46 -3.94 3.63 -10.11
CA ILE A 46 -4.73 4.61 -10.87
C ILE A 46 -3.86 5.82 -11.22
N ALA A 47 -3.12 6.35 -10.24
CA ALA A 47 -2.21 7.48 -10.45
C ALA A 47 -1.13 7.14 -11.48
N PHE A 48 -0.52 5.95 -11.39
CA PHE A 48 0.45 5.46 -12.37
C PHE A 48 -0.16 5.37 -13.77
N ALA A 49 -1.34 4.78 -13.92
CA ALA A 49 -2.03 4.69 -15.21
C ALA A 49 -2.31 6.09 -15.81
N SER A 50 -2.72 7.05 -14.97
CA SER A 50 -2.93 8.45 -15.37
C SER A 50 -1.63 9.13 -15.81
N MET A 51 -0.51 8.89 -15.12
CA MET A 51 0.81 9.39 -15.52
C MET A 51 1.20 8.87 -16.90
N ILE A 52 1.03 7.56 -17.14
CA ILE A 52 1.34 6.97 -18.45
C ILE A 52 0.44 7.53 -19.56
N SER A 53 -0.87 7.72 -19.30
CA SER A 53 -1.78 8.29 -20.30
C SER A 53 -1.46 9.75 -20.64
N GLN A 54 -0.81 10.48 -19.73
CA GLN A 54 -0.34 11.86 -19.95
C GLN A 54 1.06 11.93 -20.58
N GLY A 55 1.66 10.78 -20.93
CA GLY A 55 2.98 10.72 -21.56
C GLY A 55 4.14 10.95 -20.59
N VAL A 56 3.91 10.83 -19.27
CA VAL A 56 4.98 10.94 -18.27
C VAL A 56 5.93 9.75 -18.45
N GLY A 57 7.23 10.05 -18.52
CA GLY A 57 8.25 9.03 -18.80
C GLY A 57 8.30 7.97 -17.70
N PHE A 58 8.62 6.73 -18.08
CA PHE A 58 8.70 5.59 -17.15
C PHE A 58 9.58 5.88 -15.92
N ARG A 59 10.70 6.60 -16.12
CA ARG A 59 11.60 6.98 -15.02
C ARG A 59 10.88 7.78 -13.94
N GLN A 60 10.02 8.71 -14.33
CA GLN A 60 9.32 9.62 -13.42
C GLN A 60 8.13 8.93 -12.74
N SER A 61 7.52 7.94 -13.40
CA SER A 61 6.37 7.19 -12.88
C SER A 61 6.74 5.93 -12.09
N LEU A 62 8.02 5.54 -12.10
CA LEU A 62 8.54 4.32 -11.46
C LEU A 62 8.22 4.24 -9.96
N LEU A 63 8.39 5.33 -9.22
CA LEU A 63 8.09 5.33 -7.78
C LEU A 63 6.60 5.11 -7.52
N THR A 64 5.73 5.84 -8.23
CA THR A 64 4.27 5.68 -8.13
C THR A 64 3.84 4.25 -8.46
N PHE A 65 4.47 3.65 -9.47
CA PHE A 65 4.28 2.24 -9.78
C PHE A 65 4.67 1.34 -8.61
N MET A 66 5.88 1.51 -8.05
CA MET A 66 6.37 0.69 -6.94
C MET A 66 5.49 0.80 -5.70
N VAL A 67 4.96 1.99 -5.40
CA VAL A 67 4.04 2.23 -4.28
C VAL A 67 2.76 1.41 -4.40
N GLY A 68 2.22 1.19 -5.61
CA GLY A 68 1.04 0.32 -5.80
C GLY A 68 1.39 -1.15 -6.09
N PHE A 69 2.56 -1.42 -6.67
CA PHE A 69 2.98 -2.77 -7.04
C PHE A 69 3.35 -3.61 -5.81
N ASN A 70 3.99 -3.00 -4.81
CA ASN A 70 4.26 -3.65 -3.53
C ASN A 70 3.01 -4.17 -2.81
N PRO A 71 1.98 -3.34 -2.54
CA PRO A 71 0.77 -3.80 -1.90
C PRO A 71 0.03 -4.84 -2.75
N LEU A 72 0.07 -4.74 -4.08
CA LEU A 72 -0.44 -5.78 -4.97
C LEU A 72 0.29 -7.12 -4.78
N MET A 73 1.63 -7.11 -4.79
CA MET A 73 2.43 -8.32 -4.53
C MET A 73 2.10 -8.95 -3.17
N ILE A 74 1.97 -8.12 -2.13
CA ILE A 74 1.64 -8.57 -0.77
C ILE A 74 0.23 -9.13 -0.70
N ALA A 75 -0.75 -8.48 -1.32
CA ALA A 75 -2.13 -8.94 -1.36
C ALA A 75 -2.25 -10.29 -2.09
N VAL A 76 -1.65 -10.41 -3.28
CA VAL A 76 -1.65 -11.65 -4.06
C VAL A 76 -0.95 -12.78 -3.30
N THR A 77 0.25 -12.53 -2.77
CA THR A 77 1.00 -13.55 -2.01
C THR A 77 0.23 -13.94 -0.75
N GLY A 78 -0.35 -12.96 -0.06
CA GLY A 78 -1.16 -13.16 1.14
C GLY A 78 -2.38 -14.04 0.88
N THR A 79 -3.06 -13.84 -0.24
CA THR A 79 -4.25 -14.63 -0.60
C THR A 79 -3.92 -16.10 -0.87
N PHE A 80 -2.82 -16.39 -1.56
CA PHE A 80 -2.52 -17.77 -1.98
C PHE A 80 -1.60 -18.55 -1.02
N PHE A 81 -0.75 -17.87 -0.26
CA PHE A 81 0.34 -18.54 0.48
C PHE A 81 0.29 -18.34 2.01
N THR A 82 -0.69 -17.60 2.55
CA THR A 82 -0.80 -17.42 4.00
C THR A 82 -1.19 -18.74 4.67
N LYS A 83 -0.27 -19.33 5.42
CA LYS A 83 -0.49 -20.57 6.19
C LYS A 83 -1.23 -20.26 7.50
N HIS A 84 -2.40 -20.89 7.71
CA HIS A 84 -3.25 -20.81 8.92
C HIS A 84 -3.46 -19.39 9.46
N PRO A 85 -4.52 -18.64 9.10
CA PRO A 85 -4.69 -17.26 9.56
C PRO A 85 -4.88 -17.18 11.09
N LYS A 86 -3.90 -16.61 11.82
CA LYS A 86 -4.07 -16.14 13.21
C LYS A 86 -5.04 -14.95 13.25
N TRP A 87 -5.12 -14.22 12.14
CA TRP A 87 -6.05 -13.12 11.91
C TRP A 87 -7.01 -13.48 10.77
N LYS A 88 -8.31 -13.47 11.05
CA LYS A 88 -9.35 -13.57 10.03
C LYS A 88 -9.90 -12.18 9.76
N ILE A 89 -10.27 -11.92 8.51
CA ILE A 89 -10.94 -10.66 8.12
C ILE A 89 -12.17 -10.48 9.01
N THR A 90 -12.22 -9.37 9.73
CA THR A 90 -13.32 -9.04 10.64
C THR A 90 -14.33 -8.13 9.93
N ARG A 91 -15.55 -8.01 10.50
CA ARG A 91 -16.53 -7.04 10.01
C ARG A 91 -15.96 -5.61 10.06
N PHE A 92 -15.17 -5.30 11.07
CA PHE A 92 -14.50 -4.01 11.20
C PHE A 92 -13.55 -3.73 10.03
N ASP A 93 -12.76 -4.73 9.60
CA ASP A 93 -11.88 -4.61 8.44
C ASP A 93 -12.69 -4.27 7.18
N VAL A 94 -13.80 -4.97 6.98
CA VAL A 94 -14.69 -4.75 5.82
C VAL A 94 -15.33 -3.36 5.85
N TYR A 95 -15.78 -2.87 7.00
CA TYR A 95 -16.33 -1.51 7.12
C TYR A 95 -15.28 -0.45 6.81
N CYS A 96 -14.06 -0.60 7.35
CA CYS A 96 -12.96 0.30 7.05
C CYS A 96 -12.64 0.29 5.55
N GLY A 97 -12.59 -0.90 4.95
CA GLY A 97 -12.33 -1.04 3.53
C GLY A 97 -13.43 -0.44 2.65
N ALA A 98 -14.70 -0.66 3.00
CA ALA A 98 -15.83 -0.08 2.27
C ALA A 98 -15.83 1.45 2.34
N LEU A 99 -15.56 2.04 3.51
CA LEU A 99 -15.46 3.49 3.66
C LEU A 99 -14.26 4.07 2.90
N SER A 100 -13.13 3.37 2.89
CA SER A 100 -11.95 3.77 2.11
C SER A 100 -12.24 3.74 0.60
N LEU A 101 -12.89 2.68 0.10
CA LEU A 101 -13.33 2.60 -1.29
C LEU A 101 -14.33 3.70 -1.65
N LEU A 102 -15.24 4.06 -0.74
CA LEU A 102 -16.14 5.19 -0.92
C LEU A 102 -15.35 6.51 -1.04
N GLY A 103 -14.36 6.73 -0.17
CA GLY A 103 -13.48 7.89 -0.23
C GLY A 103 -12.73 7.97 -1.57
N LEU A 104 -12.22 6.84 -2.06
CA LEU A 104 -11.54 6.75 -3.35
C LEU A 104 -12.50 7.00 -4.54
N ALA A 105 -13.73 6.51 -4.46
CA ALA A 105 -14.75 6.79 -5.47
C ALA A 105 -15.13 8.27 -5.50
N LEU A 106 -15.30 8.90 -4.32
CA LEU A 106 -15.57 10.34 -4.22
C LEU A 106 -14.39 11.17 -4.72
N TRP A 107 -13.16 10.73 -4.47
CA TRP A 107 -11.95 11.34 -5.04
C TRP A 107 -11.98 11.35 -6.56
N GLY A 108 -12.43 10.28 -7.21
CA GLY A 108 -12.54 10.21 -8.66
C GLY A 108 -13.65 11.09 -9.27
N ILE A 109 -14.66 11.48 -8.48
CA ILE A 109 -15.82 12.26 -8.95
C ILE A 109 -15.66 13.76 -8.63
N THR A 110 -14.93 14.11 -7.58
CA THR A 110 -14.73 15.52 -7.22
C THR A 110 -13.92 16.25 -8.28
N ARG A 111 -14.32 17.49 -8.60
CA ARG A 111 -13.62 18.38 -9.52
C ARG A 111 -12.72 19.40 -8.80
N GLU A 112 -12.75 19.39 -7.48
CA GLU A 112 -11.96 20.30 -6.64
C GLU A 112 -10.78 19.52 -6.05
N GLY A 113 -9.56 20.03 -6.29
CA GLY A 113 -8.31 19.33 -6.00
C GLY A 113 -8.05 19.15 -4.50
N ASN A 114 -8.40 20.13 -3.66
CA ASN A 114 -8.18 20.05 -2.21
C ASN A 114 -9.09 19.02 -1.56
N VAL A 115 -10.36 18.95 -1.98
CA VAL A 115 -11.33 17.93 -1.57
C VAL A 115 -10.84 16.55 -2.01
N ALA A 116 -10.31 16.43 -3.23
CA ALA A 116 -9.72 15.18 -3.72
C ALA A 116 -8.56 14.72 -2.82
N ILE A 117 -7.65 15.62 -2.47
CA ILE A 117 -6.52 15.32 -1.58
C ILE A 117 -7.03 14.90 -0.18
N ALA A 118 -7.98 15.65 0.39
CA ALA A 118 -8.56 15.34 1.70
C ALA A 118 -9.24 13.95 1.72
N LEU A 119 -10.00 13.61 0.67
CA LEU A 119 -10.63 12.31 0.51
C LEU A 119 -9.61 11.18 0.36
N SER A 120 -8.51 11.42 -0.38
CA SER A 120 -7.43 10.44 -0.54
C SER A 120 -6.75 10.13 0.79
N ILE A 121 -6.41 11.17 1.57
CA ILE A 121 -5.82 11.00 2.90
C ILE A 121 -6.77 10.23 3.84
N ALA A 122 -8.06 10.59 3.83
CA ALA A 122 -9.06 9.90 4.64
C ALA A 122 -9.22 8.43 4.22
N ALA A 123 -9.22 8.14 2.92
CA ALA A 123 -9.29 6.79 2.39
C ALA A 123 -8.07 5.95 2.80
N ASP A 124 -6.86 6.48 2.66
CA ASP A 124 -5.63 5.80 3.06
C ASP A 124 -5.60 5.52 4.57
N PHE A 125 -6.01 6.51 5.38
CA PHE A 125 -6.11 6.33 6.82
C PHE A 125 -7.07 5.19 7.18
N LEU A 126 -8.29 5.21 6.62
CA LEU A 126 -9.29 4.17 6.84
C LEU A 126 -8.81 2.79 6.38
N ALA A 127 -8.13 2.70 5.23
CA ALA A 127 -7.56 1.45 4.75
C ALA A 127 -6.47 0.91 5.68
N PHE A 128 -5.73 1.78 6.38
CA PHE A 128 -4.64 1.36 7.26
C PHE A 128 -5.08 0.94 8.67
N ILE A 129 -6.19 1.48 9.19
CA ILE A 129 -6.69 1.19 10.54
C ILE A 129 -6.76 -0.33 10.85
N PRO A 130 -7.29 -1.20 9.97
CA PRO A 130 -7.31 -2.65 10.21
C PRO A 130 -5.93 -3.26 10.46
N THR A 131 -4.90 -2.76 9.76
CA THR A 131 -3.52 -3.21 9.93
C THR A 131 -2.93 -2.71 11.25
N ILE A 132 -3.23 -1.47 11.67
CA ILE A 132 -2.83 -0.94 12.99
C ILE A 132 -3.45 -1.77 14.12
N VAL A 133 -4.77 -1.96 14.09
CA VAL A 133 -5.51 -2.71 15.14
C VAL A 133 -4.98 -4.12 15.26
N LYS A 134 -4.72 -4.77 14.13
CA LYS A 134 -4.13 -6.09 14.08
C LYS A 134 -2.69 -6.11 14.58
N GLY A 135 -1.85 -5.16 14.18
CA GLY A 135 -0.47 -5.04 14.64
C GLY A 135 -0.37 -4.87 16.16
N TYR A 136 -1.35 -4.18 16.76
CA TYR A 136 -1.45 -4.06 18.22
C TYR A 136 -1.90 -5.37 18.89
N ARG A 137 -2.88 -6.08 18.34
CA ARG A 137 -3.43 -7.32 18.94
C ARG A 137 -2.59 -8.56 18.68
N TYR A 138 -1.91 -8.61 17.55
CA TYR A 138 -1.14 -9.74 17.06
C TYR A 138 0.19 -9.27 16.45
N PRO A 139 1.10 -8.68 17.26
CA PRO A 139 2.33 -8.05 16.77
C PRO A 139 3.23 -9.01 16.00
N ASP A 140 3.28 -10.29 16.37
CA ASP A 140 4.08 -11.32 15.71
C ASP A 140 3.62 -11.65 14.27
N THR A 141 2.50 -11.07 13.81
CA THR A 141 1.92 -11.38 12.49
C THR A 141 2.25 -10.36 11.41
N GLU A 142 2.89 -9.24 11.75
CA GLU A 142 3.29 -8.19 10.81
C GLU A 142 4.82 -8.13 10.69
N SER A 143 5.35 -7.94 9.48
CA SER A 143 6.80 -7.80 9.28
C SER A 143 7.22 -6.33 9.42
N PRO A 144 8.17 -6.00 10.32
CA PRO A 144 8.58 -4.61 10.56
C PRO A 144 9.38 -4.01 9.39
N TRP A 145 10.05 -4.86 8.60
CA TRP A 145 11.02 -4.43 7.59
C TRP A 145 10.37 -3.56 6.52
N LEU A 146 9.19 -3.92 6.05
CA LEU A 146 8.46 -3.13 5.06
C LEU A 146 8.20 -1.70 5.54
N PHE A 147 7.79 -1.54 6.80
CA PHE A 147 7.53 -0.23 7.40
C PHE A 147 8.84 0.56 7.60
N MET A 148 9.92 -0.10 8.01
CA MET A 148 11.23 0.55 8.15
C MET A 148 11.78 1.06 6.81
N PHE A 149 11.68 0.25 5.74
CA PHE A 149 12.07 0.69 4.40
C PHE A 149 11.17 1.81 3.88
N GLY A 150 9.87 1.79 4.23
CA GLY A 150 8.96 2.89 3.94
C GLY A 150 9.39 4.20 4.63
N LEU A 151 9.77 4.14 5.90
CA LEU A 151 10.30 5.30 6.64
C LEU A 151 11.60 5.82 6.02
N ALA A 152 12.53 4.93 5.66
CA ALA A 152 13.76 5.32 4.98
C ALA A 152 13.51 5.95 3.60
N ASN A 153 12.48 5.49 2.89
CA ASN A 153 12.07 6.06 1.62
C ASN A 153 11.46 7.47 1.77
N ALA A 154 10.85 7.78 2.92
CA ALA A 154 10.28 9.10 3.19
C ALA A 154 11.32 10.17 3.54
N THR A 155 12.58 9.80 3.80
CA THR A 155 13.66 10.74 4.18
C THR A 155 14.61 11.11 3.05
N ILE A 156 14.40 10.57 1.84
CA ILE A 156 15.24 10.81 0.65
C ILE A 156 14.47 11.59 -0.41
#